data_AF-A0A2Z6UXS3-F1
#
_entry.id   AF-A0A2Z6UXS3-F1
#
_cell.length_a   1.000
_cell.length_b   1.000
_cell.length_c   1.000
_cell.angle_alpha   90.00
_cell.angle_beta   90.00
_cell.angle_gamma   90.00
#
_symmetry.space_group_name_H-M   'P 1'
#
loop_
_entity.id
_entity.type
_entity.pdbx_description
1 polymer ?
#
loop_
_entity_poly.entity_id
_entity_poly.type
_entity_poly.pdbx_seq_one_letter_code
_entity_poly.pdbx_strand_id
1 'polypeptide(L)'
;MTLSLLSIIPAVYDVLFNFAQSDDFWANLETAFGTSYDVVKATELQQQWQSRNFSQLPPIEVLSDEVLGTANGAYSSSTNKIYLSASFLNTASSAAIINVILEEIGHYVDAQVNQVDSAGDEGAIFA
;
A
#
# COMPACT_ATOMS: atom_id res chain seq x y z
N MET A 1 9.23 2.27 -19.97
CA MET A 1 9.09 1.95 -18.53
C MET A 1 7.85 2.56 -17.88
N THR A 2 7.37 3.75 -18.26
CA THR A 2 6.13 4.35 -17.70
C THR A 2 4.82 3.64 -18.06
N LEU A 3 4.83 2.79 -19.10
CA LEU A 3 3.64 2.06 -19.55
C LEU A 3 3.17 0.97 -18.56
N SER A 4 4.03 0.43 -17.69
CA SER A 4 3.64 -0.65 -16.77
C SER A 4 2.81 -0.13 -15.59
N LEU A 5 3.25 0.95 -14.93
CA LEU A 5 2.54 1.51 -13.77
C LEU A 5 1.16 2.08 -14.15
N LEU A 6 1.04 2.80 -15.27
CA LEU A 6 -0.25 3.34 -15.72
C LEU A 6 -1.32 2.24 -15.91
N SER A 7 -0.91 1.04 -16.31
CA SER A 7 -1.81 -0.12 -16.42
C SER A 7 -2.04 -0.89 -15.11
N ILE A 8 -1.16 -0.71 -14.11
CA ILE A 8 -1.19 -1.44 -12.84
C ILE A 8 -1.96 -0.70 -11.75
N ILE A 9 -1.83 0.63 -11.68
CA ILE A 9 -2.50 1.44 -10.65
C ILE A 9 -4.01 1.21 -10.59
N PRO A 10 -4.76 1.11 -11.71
CA PRO A 10 -6.19 0.80 -11.64
C PRO A 10 -6.49 -0.54 -10.93
N ALA A 11 -5.64 -1.56 -11.13
CA ALA A 11 -5.82 -2.86 -10.48
C ALA A 11 -5.56 -2.78 -8.97
N VAL A 12 -4.55 -2.02 -8.54
CA VAL A 12 -4.31 -1.73 -7.11
C VAL A 12 -5.54 -1.04 -6.50
N TYR A 13 -6.10 -0.04 -7.18
CA TYR A 13 -7.29 0.66 -6.71
C TYR A 13 -8.54 -0.23 -6.63
N ASP A 14 -8.70 -1.17 -7.57
CA ASP A 14 -9.79 -2.14 -7.51
C ASP A 14 -9.64 -3.09 -6.31
N VAL A 15 -8.42 -3.52 -5.99
CA VAL A 15 -8.15 -4.32 -4.79
C VAL A 15 -8.53 -3.53 -3.52
N LEU A 16 -8.04 -2.29 -3.37
CA LEU A 16 -8.36 -1.46 -2.20
C LEU A 16 -9.86 -1.14 -2.09
N PHE A 17 -10.52 -0.88 -3.22
CA PHE A 17 -11.97 -0.65 -3.28
C PHE A 17 -12.77 -1.88 -2.83
N ASN A 18 -12.35 -3.08 -3.25
CA ASN A 18 -13.01 -4.32 -2.85
C ASN A 18 -12.74 -4.62 -1.37
N PHE A 19 -11.49 -4.45 -0.92
CA PHE A 19 -11.11 -4.60 0.48
C PHE A 19 -11.93 -3.69 1.41
N ALA A 20 -12.10 -2.42 1.05
CA ALA A 20 -12.86 -1.45 1.84
C ALA A 20 -14.36 -1.80 1.96
N GLN A 21 -14.88 -2.62 1.06
CA GLN A 21 -16.27 -3.11 1.07
C GLN A 21 -16.43 -4.47 1.72
N SER A 22 -15.33 -5.16 2.05
CA SER A 22 -15.37 -6.49 2.64
C SER A 22 -15.97 -6.46 4.04
N ASP A 23 -16.79 -7.45 4.36
CA ASP A 23 -17.25 -7.69 5.74
C ASP A 23 -16.07 -7.97 6.69
N ASP A 24 -14.96 -8.48 6.15
CA ASP A 24 -13.74 -8.81 6.89
C ASP A 24 -12.78 -7.61 7.09
N PHE A 25 -13.14 -6.41 6.62
CA PHE A 25 -12.26 -5.23 6.68
C PHE A 25 -11.66 -5.01 8.06
N TRP A 26 -12.50 -4.99 9.10
CA TRP A 26 -12.04 -4.74 10.47
C TRP A 26 -11.19 -5.86 11.06
N ALA A 27 -11.51 -7.13 10.75
CA ALA A 27 -10.74 -8.27 11.21
C ALA A 27 -9.35 -8.31 10.56
N ASN A 28 -9.27 -7.92 9.29
CA ASN A 28 -8.02 -7.81 8.56
C ASN A 28 -7.16 -6.66 9.09
N LEU A 29 -7.76 -5.49 9.39
CA LEU A 29 -7.05 -4.39 10.04
C LEU A 29 -6.50 -4.79 11.41
N GLU A 30 -7.29 -5.49 12.22
CA GLU A 30 -6.83 -5.99 13.53
C GLU A 30 -5.65 -6.95 13.41
N THR A 31 -5.64 -7.77 12.35
CA THR A 31 -4.57 -8.73 12.08
C THR A 31 -3.26 -8.05 11.69
N ALA A 32 -3.31 -7.02 10.84
CA ALA A 32 -2.12 -6.29 10.40
C ALA A 32 -1.63 -5.27 11.43
N PHE A 33 -2.54 -4.48 11.98
CA PHE A 33 -2.24 -3.25 12.73
C PHE A 33 -2.49 -3.37 14.24
N GLY A 34 -2.88 -4.56 14.71
CA GLY A 34 -3.20 -4.84 16.11
C GLY A 34 -4.57 -4.30 16.54
N THR A 35 -4.83 -4.26 17.85
CA THR A 35 -6.15 -3.86 18.40
C THR A 35 -6.22 -2.40 18.85
N SER A 36 -5.11 -1.67 18.80
CA SER A 36 -4.98 -0.33 19.38
C SER A 36 -4.82 0.77 18.33
N TYR A 37 -5.01 0.46 17.04
CA TYR A 37 -4.96 1.44 15.98
C TYR A 37 -6.11 2.46 16.09
N ASP A 38 -5.91 3.64 15.52
CA ASP A 38 -6.91 4.69 15.46
C ASP A 38 -8.06 4.31 14.52
N VAL A 39 -9.15 3.82 15.12
CA VAL A 39 -10.38 3.41 14.41
C VAL A 39 -11.01 4.57 13.64
N VAL A 40 -10.85 5.82 14.09
CA VAL A 40 -11.38 6.99 13.37
C VAL A 40 -10.62 7.17 12.06
N LYS A 41 -9.28 7.11 12.11
CA LYS A 41 -8.43 7.16 10.91
C LYS A 41 -8.69 6.00 9.95
N ALA A 42 -8.84 4.79 10.48
CA ALA A 42 -9.21 3.61 9.68
C ALA A 42 -10.57 3.78 9.00
N THR A 43 -11.56 4.36 9.70
CA THR A 43 -12.88 4.64 9.14
C THR A 43 -12.80 5.68 8.01
N GLU A 44 -12.01 6.75 8.19
CA GLU A 44 -11.78 7.77 7.16
C GLU A 44 -11.20 7.15 5.89
N LEU A 45 -10.18 6.30 6.02
CA LEU A 45 -9.56 5.58 4.90
C LEU A 45 -10.56 4.65 4.21
N GLN A 46 -11.34 3.89 4.97
CA GLN A 46 -12.36 2.99 4.43
C GLN A 46 -13.38 3.76 3.57
N GLN A 47 -13.92 4.87 4.07
CA GLN A 47 -14.91 5.67 3.36
C GLN A 47 -14.34 6.28 2.08
N GLN A 48 -13.09 6.75 2.11
CA GLN A 48 -12.40 7.25 0.94
C GLN A 48 -12.29 6.16 -0.13
N TRP A 49 -11.80 4.97 0.24
CA TRP A 49 -11.65 3.85 -0.69
C TRP A 49 -12.98 3.34 -1.24
N GLN A 50 -14.03 3.25 -0.42
CA GLN A 50 -15.40 2.92 -0.87
C GLN A 50 -15.93 3.91 -1.91
N SER A 51 -15.54 5.19 -1.83
CA SER A 51 -15.90 6.20 -2.83
C SER A 51 -14.96 6.25 -4.04
N ARG A 52 -14.02 5.30 -4.16
CA ARG A 52 -12.91 5.31 -5.13
C ARG A 52 -12.06 6.58 -5.08
N ASN A 53 -11.99 7.20 -3.91
CA ASN A 53 -11.09 8.31 -3.63
C ASN A 53 -9.77 7.75 -3.09
N PHE A 54 -8.73 7.88 -3.91
CA PHE A 54 -7.36 7.44 -3.61
C PHE A 54 -6.36 8.61 -3.60
N SER A 55 -6.86 9.85 -3.55
CA SER A 55 -6.03 11.07 -3.62
C SER A 55 -5.09 11.23 -2.42
N GLN A 56 -5.39 10.54 -1.32
CA GLN A 56 -4.57 10.46 -0.11
C GLN A 56 -3.40 9.48 -0.23
N LEU A 57 -3.43 8.54 -1.19
CA LEU A 57 -2.36 7.56 -1.30
C LEU A 57 -1.05 8.24 -1.69
N PRO A 58 0.10 7.78 -1.15
CA PRO A 58 1.39 8.36 -1.49
C PRO A 58 1.68 8.24 -3.00
N PRO A 59 2.31 9.25 -3.62
CA PRO A 59 2.77 9.11 -4.99
C PRO A 59 3.89 8.06 -5.07
N ILE A 60 3.93 7.38 -6.22
CA ILE A 60 4.96 6.38 -6.51
C ILE A 60 6.11 7.03 -7.28
N GLU A 61 7.34 6.80 -6.82
CA GLU A 61 8.57 7.23 -7.44
C GLU A 61 9.45 6.01 -7.75
N VAL A 62 10.05 5.99 -8.95
CA VAL A 62 10.91 4.88 -9.36
C VAL A 62 12.37 5.28 -9.15
N LEU A 63 13.10 4.48 -8.39
CA LEU A 63 14.51 4.70 -8.06
C LEU A 63 15.41 3.65 -8.72
N SER A 64 16.69 3.99 -8.91
CA SER A 64 17.69 2.99 -9.27
C SER A 64 17.98 2.07 -8.09
N ASP A 65 18.45 0.85 -8.40
CA ASP A 65 18.75 -0.17 -7.39
C ASP A 65 19.88 0.25 -6.44
N GLU A 66 20.69 1.24 -6.83
CA GLU A 66 21.74 1.81 -6.00
C GLU A 66 21.17 2.52 -4.76
N VAL A 67 19.93 3.00 -4.83
CA VAL A 67 19.26 3.73 -3.74
C VAL A 67 18.46 2.79 -2.85
N LEU A 68 17.73 1.83 -3.43
CA LEU A 68 16.89 0.88 -2.69
C LEU A 68 17.63 -0.39 -2.25
N GLY A 69 18.84 -0.62 -2.75
CA GLY A 69 19.61 -1.82 -2.46
C GLY A 69 18.90 -3.07 -2.99
N THR A 70 18.54 -3.99 -2.08
CA THR A 70 17.85 -5.24 -2.42
C THR A 70 16.33 -5.15 -2.30
N ALA A 71 15.77 -3.99 -1.92
CA ALA A 71 14.34 -3.81 -1.75
C ALA A 71 13.63 -3.59 -3.10
N ASN A 72 12.49 -4.26 -3.30
CA ASN A 72 11.66 -4.10 -4.50
C ASN A 72 10.76 -2.87 -4.41
N GLY A 73 10.34 -2.53 -3.19
CA GLY A 73 9.59 -1.34 -2.83
C GLY A 73 10.02 -0.81 -1.47
N ALA A 74 9.65 0.43 -1.17
CA ALA A 74 9.72 0.99 0.19
C ALA A 74 8.80 2.21 0.32
N TYR A 75 7.97 2.24 1.36
CA TYR A 75 7.27 3.42 1.81
C TYR A 75 8.16 4.23 2.75
N SER A 76 8.20 5.54 2.56
CA SER A 76 8.86 6.47 3.49
C SER A 76 7.85 7.43 4.08
N SER A 77 7.60 7.30 5.38
CA SER A 77 6.75 8.22 6.15
C SER A 77 7.29 9.64 6.19
N SER A 78 8.62 9.82 6.12
CA SER A 78 9.25 11.15 6.17
C SER A 78 9.03 11.99 4.91
N THR A 79 8.93 11.36 3.75
CA THR A 79 8.64 12.03 2.47
C THR A 79 7.21 11.79 1.99
N ASN A 80 6.47 10.91 2.66
CA ASN A 80 5.18 10.38 2.25
C ASN A 80 5.19 9.92 0.77
N LYS A 81 6.06 8.96 0.46
CA LYS A 81 6.22 8.42 -0.90
C LYS A 81 6.38 6.91 -0.87
N ILE A 82 5.88 6.26 -1.92
CA ILE A 82 6.21 4.87 -2.23
C ILE A 82 7.33 4.88 -3.26
N TYR A 83 8.41 4.19 -2.97
CA TYR A 83 9.53 4.00 -3.87
C TYR A 83 9.49 2.58 -4.46
N LEU A 84 9.74 2.44 -5.76
CA LEU A 84 9.85 1.15 -6.43
C LEU A 84 11.20 1.02 -7.14
N SER A 85 11.78 -0.17 -7.10
CA SER A 85 13.01 -0.48 -7.82
C SER A 85 12.76 -0.49 -9.34
N ALA A 86 13.63 0.21 -10.08
CA ALA A 86 13.63 0.20 -11.53
C ALA A 86 13.89 -1.20 -12.11
N SER A 87 14.81 -1.99 -11.54
CA SER A 87 15.06 -3.36 -12.03
C SER A 87 13.86 -4.26 -11.75
N PHE A 88 13.27 -4.18 -10.56
CA PHE A 88 12.06 -4.90 -10.20
C PHE A 88 10.94 -4.64 -11.20
N LEU A 89 10.64 -3.37 -11.51
CA LEU A 89 9.61 -3.00 -12.49
C LEU A 89 9.86 -3.51 -13.91
N ASN A 90 11.12 -3.78 -14.28
CA ASN A 90 11.48 -4.29 -15.60
C ASN A 90 11.40 -5.82 -15.71
N THR A 91 11.50 -6.55 -14.61
CA THR A 91 11.57 -8.02 -14.61
C THR A 91 10.37 -8.70 -13.96
N ALA A 92 9.67 -8.01 -13.06
CA ALA A 92 8.56 -8.56 -12.30
C ALA A 92 7.30 -8.73 -13.15
N SER A 93 6.46 -9.70 -12.76
CA SER A 93 5.12 -9.83 -13.30
C SER A 93 4.21 -8.71 -12.77
N SER A 94 3.13 -8.39 -13.48
CA SER A 94 2.15 -7.42 -13.00
C SER A 94 1.60 -7.77 -11.61
N ALA A 95 1.39 -9.06 -11.33
CA ALA A 95 0.94 -9.53 -10.01
C ALA A 95 1.97 -9.23 -8.91
N ALA A 96 3.25 -9.47 -9.17
CA ALA A 96 4.31 -9.16 -8.21
C ALA A 96 4.39 -7.65 -7.94
N ILE A 97 4.26 -6.81 -8.97
CA ILE A 97 4.27 -5.36 -8.81
C ILE A 97 3.06 -4.87 -8.01
N ILE A 98 1.87 -5.43 -8.27
CA ILE A 98 0.66 -5.12 -7.49
C ILE A 98 0.89 -5.45 -6.02
N ASN A 99 1.40 -6.65 -5.72
CA ASN A 99 1.63 -7.09 -4.34
C ASN A 99 2.60 -6.16 -3.59
N VAL A 100 3.72 -5.78 -4.22
CA VAL A 100 4.66 -4.84 -3.59
C VAL A 100 4.02 -3.47 -3.38
N ILE A 101 3.24 -2.95 -4.33
CA ILE A 101 2.54 -1.67 -4.13
C ILE A 101 1.54 -1.77 -2.96
N LEU A 102 0.80 -2.88 -2.84
CA LEU A 102 -0.14 -3.10 -1.73
C LEU A 102 0.59 -3.19 -0.39
N GLU A 103 1.77 -3.80 -0.35
CA GLU A 103 2.67 -3.80 0.81
C GLU A 103 3.06 -2.40 1.26
N GLU A 104 3.54 -1.57 0.33
CA GLU A 104 3.89 -0.19 0.67
C GLU A 104 2.68 0.69 1.04
N ILE A 105 1.48 0.36 0.53
CA ILE A 105 0.23 1.00 0.96
C ILE A 105 -0.15 0.54 2.37
N GLY A 106 0.12 -0.71 2.73
CA GLY A 106 -0.01 -1.22 4.10
C GLY A 106 0.80 -0.39 5.09
N HIS A 107 2.09 -0.19 4.79
CA HIS A 107 2.97 0.67 5.57
C HIS A 107 2.49 2.13 5.66
N TYR A 108 1.90 2.65 4.57
CA TYR A 108 1.26 3.97 4.64
C TYR A 108 0.07 3.99 5.61
N VAL A 109 -0.80 2.98 5.55
CA VAL A 109 -1.98 2.87 6.43
C VAL A 109 -1.53 2.76 7.88
N ASP A 110 -0.57 1.89 8.18
CA ASP A 110 -0.05 1.73 9.55
C ASP A 110 0.45 3.06 10.11
N ALA A 111 1.25 3.80 9.32
CA ALA A 111 1.73 5.13 9.70
C ALA A 111 0.61 6.18 9.89
N GLN A 112 -0.60 5.96 9.37
CA GLN A 112 -1.76 6.83 9.63
C GLN A 112 -2.52 6.43 10.90
N VAL A 113 -2.61 5.13 11.19
CA VAL A 113 -3.48 4.60 12.24
C VAL A 113 -2.71 4.27 13.53
N ASN A 114 -1.39 4.13 13.47
CA ASN A 114 -0.52 3.81 14.58
C ASN A 114 0.61 4.85 14.76
N GLN A 115 1.07 5.00 16.01
CA GLN A 115 2.24 5.86 16.34
C GLN A 115 3.57 5.11 16.22
N VAL A 116 3.50 3.78 16.32
CA VAL A 116 4.64 2.87 16.27
C VAL A 116 4.30 1.82 15.24
N ASP A 117 5.24 1.58 14.34
CA ASP A 117 5.15 0.59 13.26
C ASP A 117 4.71 -0.78 13.79
N SER A 118 3.74 -1.40 13.13
CA SER A 118 3.24 -2.71 13.50
C SER A 118 4.20 -3.80 13.01
N ALA A 119 4.27 -4.91 13.74
CA ALA A 119 5.09 -6.06 13.33
C ALA A 119 4.39 -6.98 12.30
N GLY A 120 3.19 -6.60 11.85
CA GLY A 120 2.35 -7.40 10.96
C GLY A 120 2.80 -7.35 9.50
N ASP A 121 2.20 -8.20 8.66
CA ASP A 121 2.33 -8.11 7.20
C ASP A 121 1.21 -7.20 6.68
N GLU A 122 1.50 -5.90 6.69
CA GLU A 122 0.54 -4.82 6.48
C GLU A 122 0.00 -4.77 5.04
N GLY A 123 0.72 -5.38 4.10
CA GLY A 123 0.34 -5.53 2.70
C GLY A 123 -0.51 -6.75 2.39
N ALA A 124 -0.21 -7.86 3.06
CA ALA A 124 -0.84 -9.15 2.75
C ALA A 124 -2.36 -9.16 3.01
N ILE A 125 -2.87 -8.25 3.83
CA ILE A 125 -4.30 -8.15 4.14
C ILE A 125 -5.17 -7.74 2.95
N PHE A 126 -4.57 -7.18 1.90
CA PHE A 126 -5.28 -6.74 0.70
C PHE A 126 -5.45 -7.85 -0.35
N ALA A 127 -4.79 -9.00 -0.19
CA ALA A 127 -4.71 -10.08 -1.18
C ALA A 127 -5.79 -11.17 -1.04
#